data_AF-A0A815CBW8-F1
#
_entry.id   AF-A0A815CBW8-F1
#
_cell.length_a   1.000
_cell.length_b   1.000
_cell.length_c   1.000
_cell.angle_alpha   90.00
_cell.angle_beta   90.00
_cell.angle_gamma   90.00
#
_symmetry.space_group_name_H-M   'P 1'
#
loop_
_entity.id
_entity.type
_entity.pdbx_description
1 polymer ?
#
loop_
_entity_poly.entity_id
_entity_poly.type
_entity_poly.pdbx_seq_one_letter_code
_entity_poly.pdbx_strand_id
1 'polypeptide(L)'
;MTKPISEYLTFRGGKWVTQLFVETNDITKFNDVKFFYANIIDYIRIIMTLIAAYTITTDWHLLSAYLILGATYLDTIDGRVAHAYDQCSIFGCGIDWLADLLFGTGIFDFGITTTRKYPILNKNQTGFFIILDWSIPLNTYTKFGSFIWYVYYLYCILRILEYCYGYNKLISIINLFSIIQEQNLILILFLLNRYCLFISSLCHIWCELAYGIRMIQSWIEPTRKQEPAINEIIYEDVSKSYQGGFIHYKSVSNEYKNLIETSISKREVFWINLWKRTGNQIKQITYKNYYEIDKMVHILMEKYYHTNTVILDGYGYLLNPINSQRQAFHIDYNCDYSSLFIPLVPILADNSVQYINPSPFIDSDLFHEATKNYDKINVNLLLQNENYYTVRQCISNPFTVLKMDFRTIRRGISNQDTYHRLMFYISVIRKNSPNQTSIPDEQLIETIKKDL
;
A
#
# COMPACT_ATOMS: atom_id res chain seq x y z
N MET A 1 27.20 2.81 3.86
CA MET A 1 26.58 1.47 3.87
C MET A 1 25.50 1.48 4.93
N THR A 2 24.24 1.59 4.53
CA THR A 2 23.08 1.46 5.42
C THR A 2 22.97 -0.02 5.82
N LYS A 3 22.95 -0.31 7.13
CA LYS A 3 22.65 -1.68 7.59
C LYS A 3 21.16 -1.95 7.35
N PRO A 4 20.78 -3.10 6.76
CA PRO A 4 19.37 -3.47 6.67
C PRO A 4 18.77 -3.51 8.08
N ILE A 5 17.61 -2.88 8.24
CA ILE A 5 16.96 -2.71 9.54
C ILE A 5 16.21 -3.98 9.94
N SER A 6 15.76 -4.76 8.95
CA SER A 6 15.25 -6.11 9.16
C SER A 6 15.40 -6.98 7.91
N GLU A 7 15.77 -8.24 8.11
CA GLU A 7 15.75 -9.26 7.07
C GLU A 7 14.51 -10.14 7.30
N TYR A 8 13.81 -10.51 6.24
CA TYR A 8 12.78 -11.53 6.32
C TYR A 8 13.05 -12.59 5.27
N LEU A 9 12.76 -13.85 5.60
CA LEU A 9 12.72 -14.89 4.59
C LEU A 9 11.28 -15.03 4.10
N THR A 10 11.08 -14.92 2.80
CA THR A 10 9.78 -15.15 2.15
C THR A 10 9.82 -16.48 1.42
N PHE A 11 8.81 -17.33 1.63
CA PHE A 11 8.70 -18.59 0.90
C PHE A 11 8.01 -18.36 -0.44
N ARG A 12 8.72 -18.60 -1.55
CA ARG A 12 8.19 -18.48 -2.93
C ARG A 12 8.66 -19.64 -3.79
N GLY A 13 7.75 -20.26 -4.55
CA GLY A 13 8.10 -21.35 -5.48
C GLY A 13 8.86 -22.51 -4.81
N GLY A 14 8.51 -22.85 -3.57
CA GLY A 14 9.13 -23.94 -2.82
C GLY A 14 10.49 -23.62 -2.17
N LYS A 15 10.98 -22.37 -2.23
CA LYS A 15 12.28 -21.97 -1.66
C LYS A 15 12.14 -20.75 -0.75
N TRP A 16 13.00 -20.67 0.27
CA TRP A 16 13.17 -19.45 1.08
C TRP A 16 14.05 -18.47 0.32
N VAL A 17 13.55 -17.24 0.14
CA VAL A 17 14.28 -16.13 -0.48
C VAL A 17 14.44 -15.04 0.56
N THR A 18 15.69 -14.63 0.82
CA THR A 18 15.97 -13.48 1.68
C THR A 18 15.50 -12.21 0.99
N GLN A 19 14.57 -11.51 1.62
CA GLN A 19 14.18 -10.16 1.25
C GLN A 19 14.77 -9.21 2.28
N LEU A 20 15.69 -8.36 1.82
CA LEU A 20 16.22 -7.26 2.63
C LEU A 20 15.16 -6.18 2.69
N PHE A 21 14.57 -5.96 3.87
CA PHE A 21 13.76 -4.77 4.07
C PHE A 21 14.72 -3.63 4.42
N VAL A 22 15.09 -2.87 3.39
CA VAL A 22 15.63 -1.55 3.60
C VAL A 22 14.43 -0.72 4.06
N GLU A 23 14.29 -0.51 5.37
CA GLU A 23 13.39 0.53 5.87
C GLU A 23 13.90 1.81 5.21
N THR A 24 13.24 2.27 4.16
CA THR A 24 13.55 3.56 3.54
C THR A 24 13.02 4.64 4.49
N ASN A 25 13.66 4.76 5.66
CA ASN A 25 13.67 5.99 6.44
C ASN A 25 14.48 7.08 5.70
N ASP A 26 15.18 6.71 4.63
CA ASP A 26 15.51 7.64 3.57
C ASP A 26 14.20 8.10 2.95
N ILE A 27 13.74 9.27 3.42
CA ILE A 27 12.97 10.21 2.62
C ILE A 27 13.57 10.10 1.22
N THR A 28 12.83 9.51 0.28
CA THR A 28 13.27 9.40 -1.10
C THR A 28 13.55 10.82 -1.55
N LYS A 29 14.82 11.19 -1.66
CA LYS A 29 15.15 12.59 -1.95
C LYS A 29 14.58 12.85 -3.32
N PHE A 30 14.13 14.06 -3.57
CA PHE A 30 13.67 14.43 -4.90
C PHE A 30 14.66 14.04 -6.01
N ASN A 31 15.97 14.12 -5.73
CA ASN A 31 17.02 13.68 -6.64
C ASN A 31 17.00 12.19 -6.98
N ASP A 32 16.51 11.34 -6.07
CA ASP A 32 16.43 9.90 -6.24
C ASP A 32 15.16 9.53 -7.04
N VAL A 33 14.08 10.29 -6.86
CA VAL A 33 12.78 10.02 -7.49
C VAL A 33 12.66 10.61 -8.89
N LYS A 34 13.23 11.80 -9.14
CA LYS A 34 13.04 12.52 -10.41
C LYS A 34 13.56 11.77 -11.65
N PHE A 35 14.44 10.78 -11.47
CA PHE A 35 14.98 9.97 -12.55
C PHE A 35 14.48 8.52 -12.55
N PHE A 36 13.36 8.25 -11.87
CA PHE A 36 12.65 6.99 -12.06
C PHE A 36 12.31 6.81 -13.54
N TYR A 37 12.38 5.57 -14.02
CA TYR A 37 12.15 5.24 -15.43
C TYR A 37 10.74 5.63 -15.87
N ALA A 38 9.73 5.43 -15.01
CA ALA A 38 8.37 5.89 -15.25
C ALA A 38 8.31 7.42 -15.42
N ASN A 39 8.91 8.19 -14.50
CA ASN A 39 8.94 9.65 -14.58
C ASN A 39 9.66 10.16 -15.83
N ILE A 40 10.71 9.47 -16.29
CA ILE A 40 11.41 9.80 -17.55
C ILE A 40 10.48 9.60 -18.74
N ILE A 41 9.67 8.53 -18.74
CA ILE A 41 8.66 8.29 -19.78
C ILE A 41 7.65 9.44 -19.78
N ASP A 42 7.16 9.85 -18.62
CA ASP A 42 6.20 10.96 -18.50
C ASP A 42 6.79 12.31 -18.95
N TYR A 43 8.07 12.58 -18.65
CA TYR A 43 8.75 13.76 -19.20
C TYR A 43 8.82 13.73 -20.73
N ILE A 44 9.08 12.57 -21.32
CA ILE A 44 9.06 12.41 -22.78
C ILE A 44 7.64 12.64 -23.31
N ARG A 45 6.60 12.07 -22.67
CA ARG A 45 5.19 12.30 -23.02
C ARG A 45 4.84 13.79 -23.01
N ILE A 46 5.25 14.52 -21.97
CA ILE A 46 5.07 15.97 -21.84
C ILE A 46 5.74 16.70 -23.02
N ILE A 47 7.02 16.41 -23.29
CA ILE A 47 7.76 17.04 -24.39
C ILE A 47 7.11 16.75 -25.74
N MET A 48 6.73 15.49 -26.01
CA MET A 48 6.07 15.09 -27.25
C MET A 48 4.75 15.84 -27.45
N THR A 49 3.97 15.99 -26.39
CA THR A 49 2.70 16.72 -26.41
C THR A 49 2.89 18.21 -26.68
N LEU A 50 3.90 18.84 -26.09
CA LEU A 50 4.22 20.25 -26.36
C LEU A 50 4.70 20.47 -27.80
N ILE A 51 5.53 19.57 -28.35
CA ILE A 51 5.94 19.62 -29.75
C ILE A 51 4.75 19.35 -30.67
N ALA A 52 3.84 18.44 -30.30
CA ALA A 52 2.61 18.20 -31.04
C ALA A 52 1.76 19.47 -31.13
N ALA A 53 1.55 20.17 -30.01
CA ALA A 53 0.82 21.44 -29.99
C ALA A 53 1.47 22.50 -30.91
N TYR A 54 2.80 22.66 -30.84
CA TYR A 54 3.53 23.58 -31.72
C TYR A 54 3.41 23.21 -33.21
N THR A 55 3.59 21.94 -33.54
CA THR A 55 3.53 21.43 -34.93
C THR A 55 2.13 21.56 -35.54
N ILE A 56 1.08 21.46 -34.72
CA ILE A 56 -0.29 21.73 -35.15
C ILE A 56 -0.42 23.17 -35.67
N THR A 57 0.26 24.13 -35.04
CA THR A 57 0.18 25.56 -35.43
C THR A 57 1.09 26.00 -36.55
N THR A 58 2.01 25.12 -36.94
CA THR A 58 2.89 25.32 -38.09
C THR A 58 2.45 24.46 -39.27
N ASP A 59 1.24 23.89 -39.21
CA ASP A 59 0.63 23.01 -40.21
C ASP A 59 1.41 21.71 -40.50
N TRP A 60 2.22 21.25 -39.54
CA TRP A 60 2.97 19.99 -39.63
C TRP A 60 2.15 18.81 -39.11
N HIS A 61 0.93 18.65 -39.62
CA HIS A 61 -0.10 17.76 -39.07
C HIS A 61 0.34 16.29 -38.97
N LEU A 62 1.16 15.80 -39.90
CA LEU A 62 1.66 14.42 -39.85
C LEU A 62 2.59 14.21 -38.65
N LEU A 63 3.52 15.14 -38.41
CA LEU A 63 4.42 15.06 -37.26
C LEU A 63 3.61 15.16 -35.95
N SER A 64 2.59 16.03 -35.91
CA SER A 64 1.68 16.12 -34.78
C SER A 64 1.00 14.78 -34.49
N ALA A 65 0.48 14.09 -35.51
CA ALA A 65 -0.16 12.79 -35.34
C ALA A 65 0.80 11.73 -34.78
N TYR A 66 2.05 11.67 -35.25
CA TYR A 66 3.06 10.75 -34.71
C TYR A 66 3.41 11.04 -33.26
N LEU A 67 3.55 12.32 -32.89
CA LEU A 67 3.86 12.72 -31.52
C LEU A 67 2.71 12.41 -30.56
N ILE A 68 1.46 12.60 -30.99
CA ILE A 68 0.27 12.25 -30.22
C ILE A 68 0.21 10.73 -30.00
N LEU A 69 0.30 9.94 -31.07
CA LEU A 69 0.26 8.48 -30.96
C LEU A 69 1.39 7.92 -30.12
N GLY A 70 2.60 8.49 -30.24
CA GLY A 70 3.74 8.10 -29.43
C GLY A 70 3.55 8.42 -27.96
N ALA A 71 3.00 9.60 -27.61
CA ALA A 71 2.67 9.95 -26.23
C ALA A 71 1.60 9.00 -25.65
N THR A 72 0.56 8.65 -26.42
CA THR A 72 -0.45 7.65 -26.01
C THR A 72 0.14 6.25 -25.84
N TYR A 73 1.10 5.86 -26.68
CA TYR A 73 1.74 4.56 -26.53
C TYR A 73 2.58 4.50 -25.25
N LEU A 74 3.32 5.57 -24.94
CA LEU A 74 4.12 5.68 -23.73
C LEU A 74 3.28 5.65 -22.45
N ASP A 75 2.08 6.24 -22.47
CA ASP A 75 1.06 6.13 -21.39
C ASP A 75 0.72 4.68 -21.03
N THR A 76 0.68 3.79 -22.01
CA THR A 76 0.41 2.37 -21.73
C THR A 76 1.60 1.62 -21.11
N ILE A 77 2.78 2.25 -21.07
CA ILE A 77 4.05 1.65 -20.66
C ILE A 77 4.50 2.16 -19.29
N ASP A 78 4.34 3.45 -18.97
CA ASP A 78 4.86 4.05 -17.74
C ASP A 78 4.43 3.33 -16.47
N GLY A 79 3.14 2.98 -16.31
CA GLY A 79 2.63 2.25 -15.15
C GLY A 79 3.22 0.84 -15.06
N ARG A 80 3.42 0.16 -16.19
CA ARG A 80 4.07 -1.17 -16.22
C ARG A 80 5.53 -1.07 -15.79
N VAL A 81 6.23 -0.02 -16.23
CA VAL A 81 7.62 0.26 -15.84
C VAL A 81 7.70 0.62 -14.36
N ALA A 82 6.79 1.47 -13.85
CA ALA A 82 6.71 1.81 -12.44
C ALA A 82 6.57 0.56 -11.56
N HIS A 83 5.66 -0.35 -11.92
CA HIS A 83 5.47 -1.60 -11.19
C HIS A 83 6.65 -2.58 -11.32
N ALA A 84 7.23 -2.72 -12.52
CA ALA A 84 8.32 -3.66 -12.76
C ALA A 84 9.60 -3.30 -11.98
N TYR A 85 9.84 -2.01 -11.75
CA TYR A 85 11.02 -1.52 -11.03
C TYR A 85 10.72 -1.04 -9.60
N ASP A 86 9.49 -1.21 -9.12
CA ASP A 86 9.03 -0.72 -7.80
C ASP A 86 9.28 0.79 -7.60
N GLN A 87 8.97 1.56 -8.63
CA GLN A 87 9.23 3.00 -8.75
C GLN A 87 7.94 3.85 -8.62
N CYS A 88 6.95 3.37 -7.87
CA CYS A 88 5.73 4.14 -7.60
C CYS A 88 5.99 5.23 -6.54
N SER A 89 5.72 6.48 -6.87
CA SER A 89 5.91 7.61 -5.94
C SER A 89 4.85 8.70 -6.14
N ILE A 90 4.56 9.48 -5.09
CA ILE A 90 3.60 10.60 -5.16
C ILE A 90 4.05 11.63 -6.21
N PHE A 91 5.35 11.92 -6.27
CA PHE A 91 5.90 12.81 -7.29
C PHE A 91 5.69 12.24 -8.70
N GLY A 92 5.96 10.95 -8.91
CA GLY A 92 5.71 10.29 -10.19
C GLY A 92 4.24 10.34 -10.60
N CYS A 93 3.30 10.04 -9.69
CA CYS A 93 1.88 10.21 -9.94
C CYS A 93 1.50 11.65 -10.33
N GLY A 94 2.17 12.66 -9.75
CA GLY A 94 1.95 14.06 -10.12
C GLY A 94 2.48 14.42 -11.51
N ILE A 95 3.58 13.81 -11.96
CA ILE A 95 4.14 14.00 -13.31
C ILE A 95 3.31 13.24 -14.35
N ASP A 96 2.91 12.01 -14.07
CA ASP A 96 1.99 11.22 -14.90
C ASP A 96 0.66 11.97 -15.10
N TRP A 97 0.06 12.46 -14.00
CA TRP A 97 -1.12 13.32 -14.07
C TRP A 97 -0.89 14.59 -14.90
N LEU A 98 0.30 15.22 -14.83
CA LEU A 98 0.63 16.37 -15.67
C LEU A 98 0.79 15.98 -17.15
N ALA A 99 1.32 14.80 -17.44
CA ALA A 99 1.42 14.27 -18.81
C ALA A 99 0.02 14.01 -19.38
N ASP A 100 -0.85 13.35 -18.61
CA ASP A 100 -2.26 13.14 -18.93
C ASP A 100 -3.00 14.46 -19.15
N LEU A 101 -2.74 15.42 -18.26
CA LEU A 101 -3.32 16.75 -18.34
C LEU A 101 -2.89 17.43 -19.64
N LEU A 102 -1.60 17.51 -19.94
CA LEU A 102 -1.12 18.17 -21.16
C LEU A 102 -1.62 17.46 -22.41
N PHE A 103 -1.74 16.13 -22.37
CA PHE A 103 -2.30 15.36 -23.47
C PHE A 103 -3.80 15.64 -23.67
N GLY A 104 -4.57 15.70 -22.58
CA GLY A 104 -6.01 15.99 -22.59
C GLY A 104 -6.40 17.47 -22.77
N THR A 105 -5.55 18.42 -22.37
CA THR A 105 -5.83 19.88 -22.36
C THR A 105 -4.92 20.69 -23.29
N GLY A 106 -3.63 20.35 -23.40
CA GLY A 106 -2.60 21.20 -24.02
C GLY A 106 -2.63 21.27 -25.55
N ILE A 107 -3.09 20.22 -26.22
CA ILE A 107 -3.29 20.23 -27.67
C ILE A 107 -4.56 21.02 -28.06
N PHE A 108 -5.50 21.15 -27.13
CA PHE A 108 -6.79 21.79 -27.38
C PHE A 108 -6.82 23.28 -27.09
N ASP A 109 -6.15 23.73 -26.03
CA ASP A 109 -6.11 25.15 -25.67
C ASP A 109 -5.36 25.99 -26.71
N PHE A 110 -4.37 25.40 -27.38
CA PHE A 110 -3.58 26.05 -28.43
C PHE A 110 -4.39 26.33 -29.72
N GLY A 111 -5.40 25.50 -30.00
CA GLY A 111 -6.35 25.71 -31.09
C GLY A 111 -7.35 26.86 -30.83
N ILE A 112 -7.50 27.28 -29.57
CA ILE A 112 -8.42 28.35 -29.13
C ILE A 112 -7.71 29.70 -29.05
N THR A 113 -6.43 29.73 -28.67
CA THR A 113 -5.65 30.98 -28.63
C THR A 113 -5.51 31.64 -30.00
N THR A 114 -5.62 30.84 -31.08
CA THR A 114 -5.54 31.28 -32.47
C THR A 114 -6.87 31.81 -33.04
N THR A 115 -8.04 31.61 -32.39
CA THR A 115 -9.36 31.98 -32.97
C THR A 115 -10.22 32.97 -32.16
N ARG A 116 -9.80 33.36 -30.95
CA ARG A 116 -10.30 34.54 -30.16
C ARG A 116 -11.83 34.79 -30.09
N LYS A 117 -12.67 33.83 -29.69
CA LYS A 117 -14.05 34.13 -29.22
C LYS A 117 -14.49 33.24 -28.06
N TYR A 118 -15.10 33.84 -27.04
CA TYR A 118 -15.65 33.20 -25.83
C TYR A 118 -17.18 33.33 -25.77
N PRO A 119 -17.93 32.35 -25.24
CA PRO A 119 -19.33 32.51 -24.86
C PRO A 119 -19.56 32.59 -23.34
N ILE A 120 -20.62 33.32 -22.96
CA ILE A 120 -21.06 33.61 -21.58
C ILE A 120 -22.17 32.62 -21.17
N LEU A 121 -22.14 32.09 -19.94
CA LEU A 121 -23.15 31.16 -19.40
C LEU A 121 -23.88 31.70 -18.16
N ASN A 122 -25.08 31.16 -17.94
CA ASN A 122 -26.22 31.72 -17.19
C ASN A 122 -26.21 31.43 -15.66
N LYS A 123 -26.97 32.21 -14.88
CA LYS A 123 -26.75 32.45 -13.43
C LYS A 123 -27.31 31.45 -12.41
N ASN A 124 -28.21 30.52 -12.77
CA ASN A 124 -29.05 29.83 -11.77
C ASN A 124 -28.77 28.33 -11.57
N GLN A 125 -27.73 27.78 -12.18
CA GLN A 125 -27.11 26.53 -11.76
C GLN A 125 -25.63 26.80 -11.72
N THR A 126 -24.94 26.52 -10.60
CA THR A 126 -23.48 26.59 -10.62
C THR A 126 -23.03 25.44 -11.51
N GLY A 127 -22.61 25.75 -12.75
CA GLY A 127 -22.12 24.78 -13.73
C GLY A 127 -21.06 23.84 -13.15
N PHE A 128 -20.38 24.30 -12.09
CA PHE A 128 -19.58 23.54 -11.14
C PHE A 128 -20.10 22.13 -10.82
N PHE A 129 -21.34 21.94 -10.34
CA PHE A 129 -21.77 20.63 -9.82
C PHE A 129 -22.17 19.63 -10.91
N ILE A 130 -22.73 20.11 -12.03
CA ILE A 130 -23.14 19.24 -13.14
C ILE A 130 -21.90 18.67 -13.86
N ILE A 131 -20.85 19.47 -13.98
CA ILE A 131 -19.63 19.08 -14.70
C ILE A 131 -18.73 18.22 -13.80
N LEU A 132 -18.67 18.48 -12.49
CA LEU A 132 -17.93 17.64 -11.53
C LEU A 132 -18.45 16.18 -11.53
N ASP A 133 -19.77 15.98 -11.57
CA ASP A 133 -20.40 14.65 -11.63
C ASP A 133 -20.04 13.86 -12.89
N TRP A 134 -19.74 14.56 -13.99
CA TRP A 134 -19.41 13.96 -15.29
C TRP A 134 -17.92 13.66 -15.46
N SER A 135 -17.05 14.26 -14.64
CA SER A 135 -15.60 14.30 -14.85
C SER A 135 -14.80 13.46 -13.84
N ILE A 136 -15.43 12.91 -12.81
CA ILE A 136 -14.75 12.10 -11.78
C ILE A 136 -14.37 10.72 -12.36
N PRO A 137 -13.14 10.20 -12.11
CA PRO A 137 -12.64 8.92 -12.62
C PRO A 137 -13.48 7.67 -12.28
N LEU A 138 -14.30 7.71 -11.23
CA LEU A 138 -15.24 6.63 -10.93
C LEU A 138 -16.37 6.50 -11.98
N ASN A 139 -16.50 7.47 -12.89
CA ASN A 139 -17.48 7.53 -13.97
C ASN A 139 -16.85 7.78 -15.37
N THR A 140 -15.55 7.56 -15.57
CA THR A 140 -14.90 7.68 -16.92
C THR A 140 -15.45 6.70 -17.96
N TYR A 141 -16.27 5.72 -17.55
CA TYR A 141 -17.07 4.86 -18.42
C TYR A 141 -18.43 5.44 -18.81
N THR A 142 -18.65 6.75 -18.64
CA THR A 142 -19.81 7.39 -19.26
C THR A 142 -19.66 7.35 -20.79
N LYS A 143 -20.79 7.15 -21.48
CA LYS A 143 -20.82 7.17 -22.96
C LYS A 143 -20.18 8.43 -23.55
N PHE A 144 -20.20 9.53 -22.81
CA PHE A 144 -19.59 10.80 -23.20
C PHE A 144 -18.05 10.78 -23.10
N GLY A 145 -17.48 10.33 -21.98
CA GLY A 145 -16.01 10.18 -21.86
C GLY A 145 -15.43 9.23 -22.92
N SER A 146 -16.13 8.11 -23.17
CA SER A 146 -15.78 7.19 -24.25
C SER A 146 -15.91 7.84 -25.64
N PHE A 147 -16.97 8.62 -25.88
CA PHE A 147 -17.17 9.34 -27.15
C PHE A 147 -16.01 10.31 -27.45
N ILE A 148 -15.58 11.10 -26.46
CA ILE A 148 -14.45 12.02 -26.62
C ILE A 148 -13.18 11.24 -27.03
N TRP A 149 -12.87 10.15 -26.33
CA TRP A 149 -11.75 9.27 -26.69
C TRP A 149 -11.80 8.75 -28.14
N TYR A 150 -12.97 8.32 -28.62
CA TYR A 150 -13.11 7.85 -30.02
C TYR A 150 -12.93 8.97 -31.05
N VAL A 151 -13.34 10.20 -30.73
CA VAL A 151 -13.19 11.36 -31.63
C VAL A 151 -11.72 11.71 -31.85
N TYR A 152 -10.85 11.50 -30.85
CA TYR A 152 -9.39 11.68 -30.97
C TYR A 152 -8.73 10.69 -31.93
N TYR A 153 -9.02 9.39 -31.75
CA TYR A 153 -8.50 8.36 -32.65
C TYR A 153 -8.99 8.58 -34.07
N LEU A 154 -10.27 8.96 -34.23
CA LEU A 154 -10.84 9.28 -35.53
C LEU A 154 -10.12 10.48 -36.18
N TYR A 155 -9.82 11.55 -35.44
CA TYR A 155 -9.04 12.68 -35.95
C TYR A 155 -7.66 12.24 -36.44
N CYS A 156 -6.92 11.46 -35.64
CA CYS A 156 -5.58 11.00 -36.01
C CYS A 156 -5.61 10.13 -37.27
N ILE A 157 -6.56 9.18 -37.34
CA ILE A 157 -6.77 8.33 -38.50
C ILE A 157 -7.09 9.17 -39.74
N LEU A 158 -8.02 10.14 -39.62
CA LEU A 158 -8.40 10.99 -40.74
C LEU A 158 -7.23 11.83 -41.28
N ARG A 159 -6.36 12.35 -40.40
CA ARG A 159 -5.16 13.11 -40.82
C ARG A 159 -4.09 12.23 -41.47
N ILE A 160 -3.87 11.03 -40.95
CA ILE A 160 -2.97 10.05 -41.57
C ILE A 160 -3.49 9.68 -42.97
N LEU A 161 -4.78 9.40 -43.10
CA LEU A 161 -5.39 9.08 -44.38
C LEU A 161 -5.35 10.27 -45.36
N GLU A 162 -5.57 11.49 -44.88
CA GLU A 162 -5.46 12.70 -45.68
C GLU A 162 -4.04 12.87 -46.26
N TYR A 163 -3.01 12.62 -45.44
CA TYR A 163 -1.63 12.65 -45.89
C TYR A 163 -1.32 11.55 -46.91
N CYS A 164 -1.72 10.31 -46.62
CA CYS A 164 -1.41 9.15 -47.48
C CYS A 164 -2.11 9.19 -48.84
N TYR A 165 -3.35 9.70 -48.89
CA TYR A 165 -4.17 9.65 -50.11
C TYR A 165 -4.34 11.01 -50.79
N GLY A 166 -4.08 12.11 -50.08
CA GLY A 166 -4.43 13.47 -50.49
C GLY A 166 -5.90 13.77 -50.21
N TYR A 167 -6.19 15.01 -49.79
CA TYR A 167 -7.53 15.47 -49.38
C TYR A 167 -8.65 15.11 -50.37
N ASN A 168 -8.42 15.36 -51.68
CA ASN A 168 -9.42 15.09 -52.72
C ASN A 168 -9.73 13.59 -52.90
N LYS A 169 -8.73 12.73 -52.72
CA LYS A 169 -8.90 11.28 -52.84
C LYS A 169 -9.54 10.69 -51.58
N LEU A 170 -9.20 11.23 -50.40
CA LEU A 170 -9.86 10.87 -49.15
C LEU A 170 -11.36 11.21 -49.20
N ILE A 171 -11.71 12.41 -49.67
CA ILE A 171 -13.12 12.79 -49.90
C ILE A 171 -13.79 11.83 -50.88
N SER A 172 -13.11 11.44 -51.96
CA SER A 172 -13.66 10.48 -52.94
C SER A 172 -13.90 9.10 -52.34
N ILE A 173 -12.99 8.62 -51.47
CA ILE A 173 -13.15 7.35 -50.75
C ILE A 173 -14.30 7.44 -49.75
N ILE A 174 -14.39 8.51 -48.96
CA ILE A 174 -15.48 8.69 -47.98
C ILE A 174 -16.83 8.82 -48.70
N ASN A 175 -16.89 9.57 -49.81
CA ASN A 175 -18.08 9.71 -50.64
C ASN A 175 -18.52 8.38 -51.29
N LEU A 176 -17.58 7.45 -51.53
CA LEU A 176 -17.88 6.12 -52.05
C LEU A 176 -18.61 5.25 -51.00
N PHE A 177 -18.34 5.48 -49.71
CA PHE A 177 -18.96 4.75 -48.61
C PHE A 177 -20.20 5.46 -48.03
N SER A 178 -20.36 6.77 -48.24
CA SER A 178 -21.57 7.49 -47.83
C SER A 178 -22.69 7.28 -48.86
N ILE A 179 -23.64 6.39 -48.54
CA ILE A 179 -24.91 6.21 -49.28
C ILE A 179 -25.73 7.53 -49.36
N ILE A 180 -25.36 8.55 -48.59
CA ILE A 180 -26.04 9.84 -48.53
C ILE A 180 -25.26 10.86 -49.37
N GLN A 181 -25.89 11.31 -50.45
CA GLN A 181 -25.35 12.16 -51.50
C GLN A 181 -25.22 13.65 -51.12
N GLU A 182 -25.02 13.97 -49.83
CA GLU A 182 -24.91 15.35 -49.37
C GLU A 182 -23.47 15.69 -48.98
N GLN A 183 -22.83 16.52 -49.82
CA GLN A 183 -21.50 17.11 -49.59
C GLN A 183 -21.40 17.85 -48.23
N ASN A 184 -22.53 18.16 -47.60
CA ASN A 184 -22.61 18.82 -46.30
C ASN A 184 -22.18 17.91 -45.15
N LEU A 185 -22.32 16.57 -45.25
CA LEU A 185 -22.08 15.69 -44.09
C LEU A 185 -20.60 15.66 -43.68
N ILE A 186 -19.66 15.69 -44.62
CA ILE A 186 -18.22 15.71 -44.33
C ILE A 186 -17.81 17.03 -43.68
N LEU A 187 -18.27 18.16 -44.23
CA LEU A 187 -18.03 19.47 -43.65
C LEU A 187 -18.66 19.57 -42.25
N ILE A 188 -19.86 19.04 -42.07
CA ILE A 188 -20.55 18.95 -40.78
C ILE A 188 -19.78 18.04 -39.81
N LEU A 189 -19.21 16.91 -40.26
CA LEU A 189 -18.39 16.04 -39.41
C LEU A 189 -17.07 16.71 -39.01
N PHE A 190 -16.41 17.45 -39.91
CA PHE A 190 -15.22 18.24 -39.57
C PHE A 190 -15.55 19.39 -38.61
N LEU A 191 -16.67 20.09 -38.83
CA LEU A 191 -17.12 21.17 -37.95
C LEU A 191 -17.58 20.63 -36.59
N LEU A 192 -18.38 19.56 -36.56
CA LEU A 192 -18.80 18.89 -35.32
C LEU A 192 -17.61 18.32 -34.57
N ASN A 193 -16.66 17.68 -35.24
CA ASN A 193 -15.43 17.22 -34.61
C ASN A 193 -14.71 18.43 -33.97
N ARG A 194 -14.55 19.54 -34.70
CA ARG A 194 -13.93 20.77 -34.18
C ARG A 194 -14.69 21.38 -32.99
N TYR A 195 -16.03 21.46 -33.03
CA TYR A 195 -16.86 22.08 -31.99
C TYR A 195 -17.12 21.16 -30.78
N CYS A 196 -17.33 19.86 -30.99
CA CYS A 196 -17.49 18.88 -29.92
C CYS A 196 -16.18 18.72 -29.14
N LEU A 197 -15.05 18.69 -29.84
CA LEU A 197 -13.76 18.72 -29.18
C LEU A 197 -13.56 20.04 -28.41
N PHE A 198 -13.92 21.19 -29.00
CA PHE A 198 -13.86 22.50 -28.32
C PHE A 198 -14.63 22.54 -26.98
N ILE A 199 -15.90 22.11 -26.98
CA ILE A 199 -16.72 22.13 -25.76
C ILE A 199 -16.14 21.19 -24.70
N SER A 200 -15.68 20.00 -25.11
CA SER A 200 -15.07 19.03 -24.20
C SER A 200 -13.81 19.58 -23.53
N SER A 201 -12.96 20.29 -24.27
CA SER A 201 -11.72 20.85 -23.76
C SER A 201 -11.95 21.97 -22.75
N LEU A 202 -12.94 22.83 -22.99
CA LEU A 202 -13.32 23.89 -22.03
C LEU A 202 -13.81 23.30 -20.70
N CYS A 203 -14.67 22.27 -20.76
CA CYS A 203 -15.15 21.60 -19.56
C CYS A 203 -13.99 20.93 -18.79
N HIS A 204 -13.04 20.33 -19.50
CA HIS A 204 -11.92 19.63 -18.89
C HIS A 204 -10.91 20.59 -18.25
N ILE A 205 -10.49 21.66 -18.93
CA ILE A 205 -9.58 22.69 -18.38
C ILE A 205 -10.13 23.28 -17.07
N TRP A 206 -11.44 23.56 -17.04
CA TRP A 206 -12.09 24.14 -15.86
C TRP A 206 -12.11 23.17 -14.67
N CYS A 207 -12.33 21.88 -14.91
CA CYS A 207 -12.26 20.84 -13.88
C CYS A 207 -10.85 20.68 -13.30
N GLU A 208 -9.83 20.73 -14.15
CA GLU A 208 -8.45 20.51 -13.74
C GLU A 208 -7.84 21.72 -13.03
N LEU A 209 -8.18 22.95 -13.44
CA LEU A 209 -7.87 24.17 -12.67
C LEU A 209 -8.48 24.13 -11.27
N ALA A 210 -9.72 23.67 -11.15
CA ALA A 210 -10.39 23.50 -9.86
C ALA A 210 -9.72 22.43 -8.99
N TYR A 211 -9.28 21.31 -9.59
CA TYR A 211 -8.55 20.26 -8.88
C TYR A 211 -7.15 20.70 -8.45
N GLY A 212 -6.40 21.38 -9.32
CA GLY A 212 -5.09 21.95 -8.99
C GLY A 212 -5.18 22.99 -7.87
N ILE A 213 -6.17 23.88 -7.91
CA ILE A 213 -6.44 24.83 -6.82
C ILE A 213 -6.77 24.09 -5.52
N ARG A 214 -7.60 23.04 -5.56
CA ARG A 214 -7.91 22.21 -4.39
C ARG A 214 -6.65 21.54 -3.84
N MET A 215 -5.82 20.94 -4.69
CA MET A 215 -4.56 20.31 -4.30
C MET A 215 -3.66 21.34 -3.60
N ILE A 216 -3.42 22.50 -4.21
CA ILE A 216 -2.60 23.58 -3.60
C ILE A 216 -3.19 24.06 -2.26
N GLN A 217 -4.51 24.22 -2.17
CA GLN A 217 -5.19 24.68 -0.95
C GLN A 217 -5.22 23.62 0.16
N SER A 218 -5.24 22.34 -0.20
CA SER A 218 -5.24 21.21 0.73
C SER A 218 -3.85 20.61 0.98
N TRP A 219 -2.81 21.15 0.33
CA TRP A 219 -1.43 20.71 0.49
C TRP A 219 -0.89 21.18 1.84
N ILE A 220 -1.08 20.34 2.86
CA ILE A 220 -0.32 20.41 4.10
C ILE A 220 0.59 19.19 4.09
N GLU A 221 1.87 19.40 3.79
CA GLU A 221 2.86 18.36 4.02
C GLU A 221 2.96 18.19 5.54
N PRO A 222 2.58 17.01 6.09
CA PRO A 222 2.57 16.85 7.54
C PRO A 222 4.00 17.08 8.05
N THR A 223 4.15 18.02 8.97
CA THR A 223 5.41 18.23 9.68
C THR A 223 5.72 16.95 10.45
N ARG A 224 6.57 16.10 9.88
CA ARG A 224 7.12 14.96 10.61
C ARG A 224 8.04 15.54 11.67
N LYS A 225 7.54 15.63 12.90
CA LYS A 225 8.38 15.89 14.07
C LYS A 225 9.52 14.88 14.02
N GLN A 226 10.76 15.36 13.92
CA GLN A 226 11.92 14.53 14.22
C GLN A 226 11.74 14.08 15.67
N GLU A 227 11.32 12.82 15.86
CA GLU A 227 11.34 12.23 17.18
C GLU A 227 12.79 12.22 17.67
N PRO A 228 13.05 12.61 18.93
CA PRO A 228 14.38 12.50 19.50
C PRO A 228 14.80 11.03 19.44
N ALA A 229 16.04 10.78 19.05
CA ALA A 229 16.63 9.45 19.05
C ALA A 229 16.63 8.87 20.47
N ILE A 230 15.60 8.11 20.83
CA ILE A 230 15.48 7.35 22.09
C ILE A 230 16.44 6.13 22.10
N ASN A 231 17.21 5.94 21.02
CA ASN A 231 18.02 4.74 20.79
C ASN A 231 19.25 4.58 21.69
N GLU A 232 19.70 5.59 22.45
CA GLU A 232 20.92 5.46 23.26
C GLU A 232 20.69 5.11 24.73
N ILE A 233 19.64 5.61 25.38
CA ILE A 233 19.48 5.45 26.85
C ILE A 233 18.95 4.05 27.21
N ILE A 234 18.06 3.47 26.42
CA ILE A 234 17.47 2.15 26.72
C ILE A 234 18.44 1.01 26.36
N TYR A 235 19.29 1.20 25.35
CA TYR A 235 20.22 0.15 24.89
C TYR A 235 21.34 -0.14 25.89
N GLU A 236 21.82 0.86 26.62
CA GLU A 236 22.96 0.69 27.54
C GLU A 236 22.59 -0.11 28.81
N ASP A 237 21.40 0.11 29.38
CA ASP A 237 20.97 -0.62 30.59
C ASP A 237 20.55 -2.06 30.32
N VAL A 238 19.96 -2.32 29.15
CA VAL A 238 19.50 -3.67 28.78
C VAL A 238 20.65 -4.55 28.26
N SER A 239 21.67 -3.95 27.61
CA SER A 239 22.87 -4.71 27.18
C SER A 239 23.80 -5.10 28.32
N LYS A 240 23.97 -4.23 29.34
CA LYS A 240 24.74 -4.55 30.56
C LYS A 240 24.11 -5.68 31.38
N SER A 241 22.78 -5.80 31.36
CA SER A 241 22.07 -6.91 31.98
C SER A 241 22.12 -8.21 31.15
N TYR A 242 22.40 -8.12 29.84
CA TYR A 242 22.58 -9.29 28.97
C TYR A 242 23.97 -9.94 29.11
N GLN A 243 25.04 -9.14 29.26
CA GLN A 243 26.40 -9.67 29.48
C GLN A 243 26.57 -10.38 30.85
N GLY A 244 25.61 -10.21 31.78
CA GLY A 244 25.58 -10.88 33.08
C GLY A 244 25.04 -12.32 33.06
N GLY A 245 24.58 -12.84 31.92
CA GLY A 245 24.11 -14.22 31.79
C GLY A 245 22.78 -14.47 32.47
N PHE A 246 21.70 -14.46 31.67
CA PHE A 246 20.31 -14.66 32.11
C PHE A 246 19.86 -13.64 33.17
N ILE A 247 18.54 -13.39 33.22
CA ILE A 247 17.90 -12.95 34.46
C ILE A 247 18.50 -13.82 35.56
N HIS A 248 19.19 -13.25 36.56
CA HIS A 248 19.79 -14.04 37.63
C HIS A 248 18.71 -14.98 38.20
N TYR A 249 18.70 -16.25 37.77
CA TYR A 249 17.72 -17.26 38.16
C TYR A 249 17.65 -17.43 39.68
N LYS A 250 18.64 -16.91 40.40
CA LYS A 250 18.65 -16.79 41.86
C LYS A 250 17.44 -16.06 42.44
N SER A 251 16.81 -15.14 41.72
CA SER A 251 15.64 -14.38 42.23
C SER A 251 14.28 -14.93 41.80
N VAL A 252 14.24 -15.92 40.90
CA VAL A 252 12.99 -16.55 40.46
C VAL A 252 12.64 -17.65 41.46
N SER A 253 11.38 -17.68 41.94
CA SER A 253 10.93 -18.70 42.89
C SER A 253 11.16 -20.12 42.33
N ASN A 254 11.38 -21.09 43.22
CA ASN A 254 11.63 -22.49 42.84
C ASN A 254 10.51 -23.08 41.96
N GLU A 255 9.28 -22.58 42.11
CA GLU A 255 8.12 -22.98 41.29
C GLU A 255 8.36 -22.73 39.80
N TYR A 256 8.86 -21.54 39.42
CA TYR A 256 9.10 -21.23 38.01
C TYR A 256 10.32 -21.95 37.45
N LYS A 257 11.33 -22.25 38.28
CA LYS A 257 12.45 -23.09 37.84
C LYS A 257 11.95 -24.45 37.39
N ASN A 258 11.12 -25.09 38.21
CA ASN A 258 10.51 -26.38 37.88
C ASN A 258 9.65 -26.30 36.62
N LEU A 259 8.87 -25.23 36.43
CA LEU A 259 8.07 -25.02 35.22
C LEU A 259 8.94 -24.86 33.97
N ILE A 260 10.04 -24.10 34.06
CA ILE A 260 10.98 -23.90 32.97
C ILE A 260 11.68 -25.21 32.63
N GLU A 261 12.20 -25.93 33.62
CA GLU A 261 12.87 -27.23 33.43
C GLU A 261 11.91 -28.26 32.82
N THR A 262 10.65 -28.29 33.27
CA THR A 262 9.61 -29.15 32.70
C THR A 262 9.30 -28.78 31.25
N SER A 263 9.27 -27.50 30.91
CA SER A 263 9.01 -27.05 29.54
C SER A 263 10.17 -27.35 28.60
N ILE A 264 11.41 -27.18 29.10
CA ILE A 264 12.63 -27.55 28.39
C ILE A 264 12.66 -29.05 28.11
N SER A 265 12.29 -29.88 29.09
CA SER A 265 12.26 -31.35 28.91
C SER A 265 11.17 -31.79 27.92
N LYS A 266 10.01 -31.13 27.92
CA LYS A 266 8.94 -31.35 26.93
C LYS A 266 9.27 -30.83 25.53
N ARG A 267 10.26 -29.94 25.41
CA ARG A 267 10.63 -29.29 24.14
C ARG A 267 9.44 -28.53 23.54
N GLU A 268 8.70 -27.81 24.38
CA GLU A 268 7.52 -27.03 24.00
C GLU A 268 7.76 -25.53 24.26
N VAL A 269 7.17 -24.69 23.42
CA VAL A 269 7.14 -23.23 23.67
C VAL A 269 6.33 -22.96 24.93
N PHE A 270 6.87 -22.16 25.84
CA PHE A 270 6.26 -21.90 27.14
C PHE A 270 6.21 -20.41 27.47
N TRP A 271 5.16 -20.01 28.19
CA TRP A 271 4.87 -18.62 28.56
C TRP A 271 4.97 -18.44 30.07
N ILE A 272 5.76 -17.47 30.50
CA ILE A 272 5.91 -17.03 31.88
C ILE A 272 5.21 -15.68 32.01
N ASN A 273 4.01 -15.67 32.58
CA ASN A 273 3.25 -14.43 32.79
C ASN A 273 3.79 -13.71 34.03
N LEU A 274 4.37 -12.51 33.87
CA LEU A 274 4.71 -11.65 35.00
C LEU A 274 3.47 -10.95 35.57
N TRP A 275 2.60 -10.56 34.65
CA TRP A 275 1.29 -9.97 34.93
C TRP A 275 0.30 -10.53 33.92
N LYS A 276 -0.88 -10.95 34.39
CA LYS A 276 -1.98 -11.35 33.54
C LYS A 276 -3.32 -10.95 34.15
N ARG A 277 -4.16 -10.37 33.32
CA ARG A 277 -5.56 -10.11 33.61
C ARG A 277 -6.34 -11.42 33.61
N THR A 278 -6.96 -11.77 34.73
CA THR A 278 -7.71 -13.03 34.89
C THR A 278 -9.12 -12.71 35.40
N GLY A 279 -10.01 -12.29 34.49
CA GLY A 279 -11.33 -11.77 34.87
C GLY A 279 -11.18 -10.54 35.78
N ASN A 280 -11.79 -10.60 36.97
CA ASN A 280 -11.66 -9.55 38.00
C ASN A 280 -10.41 -9.71 38.89
N GLN A 281 -9.61 -10.77 38.69
CA GLN A 281 -8.41 -11.02 39.49
C GLN A 281 -7.16 -10.70 38.69
N ILE A 282 -6.22 -10.02 39.34
CA ILE A 282 -4.89 -9.74 38.81
C ILE A 282 -3.95 -10.80 39.38
N LYS A 283 -3.39 -11.66 38.53
CA LYS A 283 -2.31 -12.56 38.93
C LYS A 283 -0.99 -11.87 38.60
N GLN A 284 -0.32 -11.39 39.63
CA GLN A 284 0.95 -10.67 39.54
C GLN A 284 2.04 -11.44 40.28
N ILE A 285 3.19 -11.61 39.64
CA ILE A 285 4.38 -12.13 40.32
C ILE A 285 5.05 -10.96 41.04
N THR A 286 5.30 -11.11 42.34
CA THR A 286 6.09 -10.15 43.11
C THR A 286 7.53 -10.16 42.60
N TYR A 287 7.97 -9.07 41.97
CA TYR A 287 9.34 -8.88 41.49
C TYR A 287 9.86 -7.50 41.88
N LYS A 288 11.15 -7.41 42.23
CA LYS A 288 11.77 -6.21 42.82
C LYS A 288 11.66 -4.95 41.94
N ASN A 289 11.58 -5.13 40.62
CA ASN A 289 11.49 -4.03 39.64
C ASN A 289 10.19 -4.06 38.83
N TYR A 290 9.09 -4.57 39.41
CA TYR A 290 7.81 -4.65 38.71
C TYR A 290 7.37 -3.30 38.12
N TYR A 291 7.50 -2.21 38.89
CA TYR A 291 7.05 -0.88 38.49
C TYR A 291 7.74 -0.37 37.22
N GLU A 292 9.05 -0.59 37.07
CA GLU A 292 9.78 -0.16 35.87
C GLU A 292 9.37 -0.96 34.63
N ILE A 293 9.14 -2.28 34.79
CA ILE A 293 8.65 -3.12 33.69
C ILE A 293 7.23 -2.69 33.29
N ASP A 294 6.35 -2.47 34.25
CA ASP A 294 4.97 -2.04 34.01
C ASP A 294 4.94 -0.67 33.31
N LYS A 295 5.77 0.27 33.74
CA LYS A 295 5.93 1.57 33.09
C LYS A 295 6.42 1.43 31.64
N MET A 296 7.45 0.60 31.40
CA MET A 296 7.93 0.30 30.05
C MET A 296 6.82 -0.29 29.16
N VAL A 297 6.03 -1.22 29.71
CA VAL A 297 4.89 -1.83 29.00
C VAL A 297 3.88 -0.78 28.56
N HIS A 298 3.51 0.15 29.45
CA HIS A 298 2.55 1.21 29.13
C HIS A 298 3.11 2.18 28.08
N ILE A 299 4.40 2.55 28.16
CA ILE A 299 5.06 3.37 27.13
C ILE A 299 5.02 2.67 25.75
N LEU A 300 5.34 1.38 25.70
CA LEU A 300 5.28 0.60 24.47
C LEU A 300 3.84 0.49 23.95
N MET A 301 2.86 0.32 24.84
CA MET A 301 1.46 0.30 24.45
C MET A 301 1.01 1.63 23.84
N GLU A 302 1.35 2.76 24.45
CA GLU A 302 1.05 4.10 23.93
C GLU A 302 1.69 4.36 22.57
N LYS A 303 2.90 3.82 22.35
CA LYS A 303 3.61 3.98 21.09
C LYS A 303 3.01 3.16 19.94
N TYR A 304 2.64 1.91 20.20
CA TYR A 304 2.27 0.96 19.13
C TYR A 304 0.76 0.71 18.98
N TYR A 305 -0.05 1.21 19.92
CA TYR A 305 -1.50 1.09 19.90
C TYR A 305 -2.17 2.42 20.26
N HIS A 306 -3.35 2.62 19.71
CA HIS A 306 -4.27 3.63 20.22
C HIS A 306 -4.85 3.12 21.55
N THR A 307 -4.37 3.62 22.69
CA THR A 307 -4.77 3.19 24.04
C THR A 307 -6.26 3.33 24.34
N ASN A 308 -6.97 4.12 23.55
CA ASN A 308 -8.44 4.22 23.61
C ASN A 308 -9.15 3.01 22.99
N THR A 309 -8.47 2.20 22.20
CA THR A 309 -9.04 1.05 21.45
C THR A 309 -8.66 -0.30 22.04
N VAL A 310 -7.61 -0.36 22.86
CA VAL A 310 -7.09 -1.61 23.43
C VAL A 310 -6.95 -1.55 24.95
N ILE A 311 -6.92 -2.70 25.60
CA ILE A 311 -6.61 -2.89 27.02
C ILE A 311 -5.51 -3.94 27.17
N LEU A 312 -4.65 -3.72 28.16
CA LEU A 312 -3.59 -4.66 28.51
C LEU A 312 -4.22 -5.96 29.01
N ASP A 313 -3.78 -7.08 28.43
CA ASP A 313 -4.22 -8.42 28.84
C ASP A 313 -3.15 -9.15 29.64
N GLY A 314 -1.88 -9.01 29.25
CA GLY A 314 -0.79 -9.69 29.91
C GLY A 314 0.58 -9.22 29.43
N TYR A 315 1.61 -9.46 30.23
CA TYR A 315 2.98 -9.37 29.77
C TYR A 315 3.89 -10.32 30.55
N GLY A 316 5.00 -10.69 29.93
CA GLY A 316 5.98 -11.58 30.53
C GLY A 316 7.00 -12.12 29.53
N TYR A 317 7.46 -13.34 29.74
CA TYR A 317 8.47 -13.97 28.89
C TYR A 317 7.91 -15.17 28.12
N LEU A 318 8.37 -15.33 26.89
CA LEU A 318 8.12 -16.49 26.04
C LEU A 318 9.46 -17.19 25.79
N LEU A 319 9.53 -18.46 26.18
CA LEU A 319 10.69 -19.32 26.00
C LEU A 319 10.42 -20.34 24.89
N ASN A 320 11.30 -20.42 23.90
CA ASN A 320 11.33 -21.47 22.89
C ASN A 320 12.59 -22.34 23.11
N PRO A 321 12.47 -23.50 23.77
CA PRO A 321 13.61 -24.36 24.11
C PRO A 321 14.37 -24.84 22.87
N ILE A 322 15.65 -25.22 23.03
CA ILE A 322 16.43 -25.84 21.95
C ILE A 322 15.79 -27.19 21.63
N ASN A 323 15.76 -27.57 20.36
CA ASN A 323 15.08 -28.74 19.83
C ASN A 323 13.57 -28.75 20.08
N SER A 324 12.94 -27.57 20.27
CA SER A 324 11.50 -27.48 20.46
C SER A 324 10.72 -28.05 19.29
N GLN A 325 9.50 -28.50 19.53
CA GLN A 325 8.60 -28.89 18.47
C GLN A 325 8.04 -27.65 17.75
N ARG A 326 7.83 -27.79 16.44
CA ARG A 326 7.15 -26.78 15.63
C ARG A 326 5.68 -26.70 16.04
N GLN A 327 5.18 -25.48 16.24
CA GLN A 327 3.75 -25.27 16.50
C GLN A 327 2.93 -25.33 15.20
N ALA A 328 1.64 -25.67 15.31
CA ALA A 328 0.70 -25.46 14.22
C ALA A 328 0.51 -23.96 13.95
N PHE A 329 0.15 -23.61 12.71
CA PHE A 329 -0.31 -22.24 12.43
C PHE A 329 -1.63 -22.01 13.16
N HIS A 330 -1.69 -20.92 13.89
CA HIS A 330 -2.83 -20.51 14.70
C HIS A 330 -3.02 -18.99 14.64
N ILE A 331 -4.19 -18.55 15.05
CA ILE A 331 -4.47 -17.18 15.47
C ILE A 331 -4.60 -17.23 16.99
N ASP A 332 -3.90 -16.35 17.70
CA ASP A 332 -3.98 -16.32 19.16
C ASP A 332 -5.42 -16.04 19.63
N TYR A 333 -5.96 -16.98 20.40
CA TYR A 333 -7.27 -16.92 21.03
C TYR A 333 -8.43 -16.73 20.03
N ASN A 334 -9.12 -15.60 20.10
CA ASN A 334 -10.39 -15.33 19.41
C ASN A 334 -10.29 -14.14 18.43
N CYS A 335 -9.13 -13.96 17.79
CA CYS A 335 -8.87 -12.86 16.84
C CYS A 335 -8.78 -11.44 17.45
N ASP A 336 -9.17 -11.25 18.70
CA ASP A 336 -9.19 -9.94 19.36
C ASP A 336 -7.90 -9.58 20.08
N TYR A 337 -6.88 -10.44 19.95
CA TYR A 337 -5.58 -10.27 20.58
C TYR A 337 -4.55 -9.73 19.60
N SER A 338 -3.76 -8.79 20.07
CA SER A 338 -2.55 -8.31 19.41
C SER A 338 -1.39 -8.44 20.38
N SER A 339 -0.18 -8.65 19.87
CA SER A 339 1.00 -8.89 20.70
C SER A 339 2.20 -8.11 20.21
N LEU A 340 2.91 -7.47 21.14
CA LEU A 340 4.29 -7.03 20.92
C LEU A 340 5.21 -8.12 21.43
N PHE A 341 6.18 -8.55 20.62
CA PHE A 341 7.28 -9.39 21.05
C PHE A 341 8.59 -8.61 20.96
N ILE A 342 9.37 -8.63 22.03
CA ILE A 342 10.70 -8.02 22.09
C ILE A 342 11.70 -9.16 22.30
N PRO A 343 12.47 -9.57 21.28
CA PRO A 343 13.49 -10.59 21.43
C PRO A 343 14.53 -10.12 22.44
N LEU A 344 14.90 -10.98 23.38
CA LEU A 344 16.03 -10.72 24.27
C LEU A 344 17.33 -11.31 23.73
N VAL A 345 17.20 -12.20 22.75
CA VAL A 345 18.28 -12.85 22.01
C VAL A 345 18.01 -12.68 20.50
N PRO A 346 19.00 -12.85 19.62
CA PRO A 346 18.77 -12.77 18.17
C PRO A 346 17.68 -13.77 17.72
N ILE A 347 16.84 -13.33 16.78
CA ILE A 347 15.93 -14.24 16.07
C ILE A 347 16.55 -14.55 14.72
N LEU A 348 16.91 -15.81 14.51
CA LEU A 348 17.54 -16.34 13.31
C LEU A 348 16.60 -17.27 12.56
N ALA A 349 16.98 -17.64 11.34
CA ALA A 349 16.19 -18.52 10.50
C ALA A 349 15.76 -19.82 11.23
N ASP A 350 16.65 -20.37 12.05
CA ASP A 350 16.47 -21.67 12.69
C ASP A 350 15.83 -21.62 14.07
N ASN A 351 15.47 -20.42 14.58
CA ASN A 351 14.81 -20.27 15.88
C ASN A 351 13.59 -19.34 15.86
N SER A 352 13.07 -19.00 14.68
CA SER A 352 12.16 -17.88 14.43
C SER A 352 10.66 -18.11 14.66
N VAL A 353 9.88 -17.08 14.34
CA VAL A 353 8.42 -17.13 14.19
C VAL A 353 8.10 -17.00 12.70
N GLN A 354 7.20 -17.87 12.22
CA GLN A 354 6.62 -17.75 10.89
C GLN A 354 5.23 -17.14 10.98
N TYR A 355 4.86 -16.34 9.99
CA TYR A 355 3.55 -15.71 9.89
C TYR A 355 3.07 -15.66 8.44
N ILE A 356 1.75 -15.59 8.26
CA ILE A 356 1.13 -15.38 6.95
C ILE A 356 0.99 -13.87 6.74
N ASN A 357 1.60 -13.39 5.66
CA ASN A 357 1.46 -12.01 5.21
C ASN A 357 0.42 -11.94 4.08
N PRO A 358 -0.78 -11.37 4.33
CA PRO A 358 -1.78 -11.19 3.30
C PRO A 358 -1.39 -10.08 2.31
N SER A 359 -1.91 -10.18 1.09
CA SER A 359 -1.96 -9.12 0.09
C SER A 359 -3.04 -8.10 0.46
N PRO A 360 -2.98 -6.83 0.00
CA PRO A 360 -4.07 -5.88 0.19
C PRO A 360 -5.43 -6.34 -0.38
N PHE A 361 -5.41 -7.26 -1.35
CA PHE A 361 -6.60 -7.77 -2.04
C PHE A 361 -7.07 -9.11 -1.47
N ILE A 362 -7.26 -9.20 -0.15
CA ILE A 362 -7.64 -10.44 0.54
C ILE A 362 -8.97 -11.00 0.02
N ASP A 363 -9.01 -12.28 -0.32
CA ASP A 363 -10.25 -13.04 -0.49
C ASP A 363 -10.82 -13.38 0.91
N SER A 364 -11.90 -12.70 1.30
CA SER A 364 -12.50 -12.84 2.63
C SER A 364 -13.08 -14.22 2.88
N ASP A 365 -13.65 -14.84 1.84
CA ASP A 365 -14.32 -16.14 1.95
C ASP A 365 -13.28 -17.24 2.12
N LEU A 366 -12.19 -17.15 1.34
CA LEU A 366 -11.04 -18.02 1.47
C LEU A 366 -10.39 -17.90 2.86
N PHE A 367 -10.21 -16.68 3.36
CA PHE A 367 -9.69 -16.45 4.71
C PHE A 367 -10.60 -17.11 5.76
N HIS A 368 -11.91 -16.82 5.72
CA HIS A 368 -12.87 -17.35 6.69
C HIS A 368 -12.88 -18.88 6.69
N GLU A 369 -12.92 -19.51 5.52
CA GLU A 369 -12.86 -20.96 5.38
C GLU A 369 -11.57 -21.54 5.98
N ALA A 370 -10.42 -20.94 5.68
CA ALA A 370 -9.13 -21.39 6.19
C ALA A 370 -8.97 -21.20 7.70
N THR A 371 -9.67 -20.22 8.28
CA THR A 371 -9.60 -19.86 9.70
C THR A 371 -10.79 -20.36 10.53
N LYS A 372 -11.64 -21.26 10.01
CA LYS A 372 -12.77 -21.85 10.77
C LYS A 372 -12.38 -22.42 12.13
N ASN A 373 -11.14 -22.88 12.28
CA ASN A 373 -10.57 -23.28 13.55
C ASN A 373 -9.29 -22.49 13.80
N TYR A 374 -9.33 -21.52 14.72
CA TYR A 374 -8.20 -20.64 15.01
C TYR A 374 -6.96 -21.35 15.54
N ASP A 375 -7.08 -22.54 16.14
CA ASP A 375 -5.94 -23.34 16.60
C ASP A 375 -5.33 -24.22 15.49
N LYS A 376 -6.05 -24.40 14.38
CA LYS A 376 -5.66 -25.29 13.27
C LYS A 376 -6.01 -24.66 11.93
N ILE A 377 -5.24 -23.64 11.54
CA ILE A 377 -5.44 -22.93 10.27
C ILE A 377 -5.09 -23.82 9.09
N ASN A 378 -5.98 -23.88 8.09
CA ASN A 378 -5.71 -24.58 6.83
C ASN A 378 -4.82 -23.73 5.91
N VAL A 379 -3.53 -23.71 6.20
CA VAL A 379 -2.56 -22.89 5.43
C VAL A 379 -2.41 -23.37 4.00
N ASN A 380 -2.62 -24.65 3.71
CA ASN A 380 -2.58 -25.14 2.32
C ASN A 380 -3.66 -24.47 1.47
N LEU A 381 -4.86 -24.26 2.03
CA LEU A 381 -5.95 -23.56 1.34
C LEU A 381 -5.58 -22.10 1.05
N LEU A 382 -4.95 -21.40 2.01
CA LEU A 382 -4.47 -20.03 1.80
C LEU A 382 -3.38 -19.95 0.71
N LEU A 383 -2.43 -20.89 0.73
CA LEU A 383 -1.29 -20.88 -0.18
C LEU A 383 -1.61 -21.41 -1.59
N GLN A 384 -2.80 -21.98 -1.84
CA GLN A 384 -3.26 -22.29 -3.20
C GLN A 384 -3.36 -21.01 -4.07
N ASN A 385 -3.51 -19.84 -3.44
CA ASN A 385 -3.51 -18.54 -4.12
C ASN A 385 -2.34 -17.68 -3.62
N GLU A 386 -1.13 -17.95 -4.15
CA GLU A 386 0.10 -17.20 -3.79
C GLU A 386 0.00 -15.69 -4.04
N ASN A 387 -0.94 -15.25 -4.89
CA ASN A 387 -1.23 -13.82 -5.13
C ASN A 387 -1.81 -13.12 -3.89
N TYR A 388 -2.44 -13.88 -2.99
CA TYR A 388 -3.13 -13.33 -1.82
C TYR A 388 -2.39 -13.57 -0.51
N TYR A 389 -1.62 -14.64 -0.38
CA TYR A 389 -0.95 -14.98 0.88
C TYR A 389 0.46 -15.48 0.66
N THR A 390 1.38 -15.02 1.50
CA THR A 390 2.77 -15.50 1.53
C THR A 390 3.18 -15.89 2.94
N VAL A 391 3.96 -16.96 3.08
CA VAL A 391 4.59 -17.29 4.38
C VAL A 391 5.87 -16.47 4.49
N ARG A 392 5.99 -15.73 5.60
CA ARG A 392 7.20 -15.01 5.97
C ARG A 392 7.76 -15.54 7.27
N GLN A 393 9.05 -15.35 7.45
CA GLN A 393 9.76 -15.73 8.64
C GLN A 393 10.52 -14.53 9.20
N CYS A 394 10.33 -14.26 10.48
CA CYS A 394 10.94 -13.12 11.16
C CYS A 394 12.41 -13.40 11.50
N ILE A 395 13.30 -12.50 11.09
CA ILE A 395 14.69 -12.43 11.55
C ILE A 395 14.89 -11.05 12.15
N SER A 396 15.43 -10.97 13.35
CA SER A 396 15.61 -9.70 14.04
C SER A 396 16.76 -9.72 15.04
N ASN A 397 17.31 -8.54 15.28
CA ASN A 397 18.26 -8.33 16.36
C ASN A 397 17.55 -8.33 17.72
N PRO A 398 18.28 -8.54 18.83
CA PRO A 398 17.76 -8.30 20.16
C PRO A 398 17.15 -6.89 20.30
N PHE A 399 16.13 -6.78 21.14
CA PHE A 399 15.43 -5.55 21.50
C PHE A 399 14.66 -4.85 20.38
N THR A 400 14.51 -5.46 19.20
CA THR A 400 13.55 -5.03 18.18
C THR A 400 12.11 -5.25 18.65
N VAL A 401 11.18 -4.34 18.38
CA VAL A 401 9.76 -4.57 18.67
C VAL A 401 9.09 -5.23 17.47
N LEU A 402 8.63 -6.46 17.65
CA LEU A 402 7.87 -7.21 16.67
C LEU A 402 6.39 -7.11 17.01
N LYS A 403 5.67 -6.24 16.32
CA LYS A 403 4.22 -6.15 16.44
C LYS A 403 3.56 -7.21 15.56
N MET A 404 2.83 -8.12 16.19
CA MET A 404 1.98 -9.08 15.51
C MET A 404 0.54 -8.66 15.75
N ASP A 405 -0.06 -8.06 14.74
CA ASP A 405 -1.35 -7.40 14.87
C ASP A 405 -2.50 -8.40 15.07
N PHE A 406 -3.70 -7.87 15.33
CA PHE A 406 -4.92 -8.66 15.43
C PHE A 406 -5.06 -9.62 14.24
N ARG A 407 -5.47 -10.86 14.51
CA ARG A 407 -5.69 -11.91 13.49
C ARG A 407 -4.45 -12.38 12.72
N THR A 408 -3.25 -11.98 13.16
CA THR A 408 -2.02 -12.48 12.54
C THR A 408 -1.95 -14.00 12.67
N ILE A 409 -2.03 -14.72 11.55
CA ILE A 409 -1.81 -16.17 11.50
C ILE A 409 -0.31 -16.41 11.66
N ARG A 410 0.08 -17.15 12.70
CA ARG A 410 1.49 -17.35 13.06
C ARG A 410 1.77 -18.72 13.65
N ARG A 411 3.06 -19.05 13.76
CA ARG A 411 3.57 -20.19 14.55
C ARG A 411 5.01 -19.97 14.99
N GLY A 412 5.36 -20.48 16.16
CA GLY A 412 6.77 -20.75 16.47
C GLY A 412 7.27 -21.93 15.63
N ILE A 413 8.45 -21.76 15.02
CA ILE A 413 9.15 -22.90 14.43
C ILE A 413 9.96 -23.66 15.49
N SER A 414 10.34 -24.87 15.13
CA SER A 414 11.31 -25.64 15.91
C SER A 414 12.60 -24.84 16.05
N ASN A 415 13.11 -24.71 17.28
CA ASN A 415 14.37 -24.04 17.53
C ASN A 415 15.53 -25.02 17.37
N GLN A 416 16.28 -24.91 16.28
CA GLN A 416 17.45 -25.73 15.95
C GLN A 416 18.78 -25.01 16.24
N ASP A 417 18.72 -23.85 16.89
CA ASP A 417 19.89 -23.03 17.23
C ASP A 417 20.60 -23.53 18.51
N THR A 418 21.73 -22.94 18.85
CA THR A 418 22.55 -23.33 20.01
C THR A 418 22.10 -22.70 21.32
N TYR A 419 21.03 -21.90 21.32
CA TYR A 419 20.49 -21.23 22.51
C TYR A 419 18.96 -21.26 22.54
N HIS A 420 18.39 -21.16 23.74
CA HIS A 420 16.96 -20.99 23.91
C HIS A 420 16.55 -19.61 23.42
N ARG A 421 15.56 -19.52 22.52
CA ARG A 421 15.02 -18.21 22.14
C ARG A 421 14.12 -17.69 23.25
N LEU A 422 14.50 -16.54 23.80
CA LEU A 422 13.74 -15.82 24.81
C LEU A 422 13.21 -14.50 24.23
N MET A 423 11.91 -14.25 24.42
CA MET A 423 11.26 -13.00 24.06
C MET A 423 10.49 -12.44 25.25
N PHE A 424 10.46 -11.13 25.44
CA PHE A 424 9.45 -10.48 26.26
C PHE A 424 8.20 -10.26 25.41
N TYR A 425 7.01 -10.45 25.97
CA TYR A 425 5.76 -10.20 25.26
C TYR A 425 4.87 -9.23 26.02
N ILE A 426 4.07 -8.49 25.27
CA ILE A 426 2.96 -7.67 25.75
C ILE A 426 1.74 -8.07 24.93
N SER A 427 0.72 -8.62 25.56
CA SER A 427 -0.58 -8.92 24.93
C SER A 427 -1.60 -7.84 25.27
N VAL A 428 -2.31 -7.39 24.25
CA VAL A 428 -3.44 -6.47 24.38
C VAL A 428 -4.66 -7.07 23.72
N ILE A 429 -5.85 -6.64 24.15
CA ILE A 429 -7.11 -6.98 23.49
C ILE A 429 -7.91 -5.73 23.13
N ARG A 430 -8.80 -5.84 22.16
CA ARG A 430 -9.72 -4.74 21.82
C ARG A 430 -10.70 -4.45 22.96
N LYS A 431 -10.90 -3.18 23.32
CA LYS A 431 -11.84 -2.75 24.38
C LYS A 431 -13.28 -3.18 24.09
N ASN A 432 -13.68 -3.12 22.83
CA ASN A 432 -15.03 -3.48 22.38
C ASN A 432 -15.05 -4.88 21.77
N SER A 433 -14.12 -5.77 22.16
CA SER A 433 -14.17 -7.15 21.71
C SER A 433 -15.54 -7.73 22.09
N PRO A 434 -16.32 -8.20 21.11
CA PRO A 434 -17.66 -8.70 21.35
C PRO A 434 -17.67 -9.96 22.21
N ASN A 435 -16.52 -10.56 22.53
CA ASN A 435 -16.44 -11.71 23.43
C ASN A 435 -16.58 -11.38 24.93
N GLN A 436 -17.14 -10.21 25.29
CA GLN A 436 -17.91 -10.08 26.54
C GLN A 436 -19.37 -10.59 26.40
N THR A 437 -19.92 -10.68 25.19
CA THR A 437 -21.17 -11.38 24.80
C THR A 437 -21.19 -11.62 23.29
N SER A 438 -20.90 -12.86 22.85
CA SER A 438 -20.80 -13.33 21.44
C SER A 438 -21.63 -12.56 20.39
N ILE A 439 -20.98 -12.06 19.33
CA ILE A 439 -21.65 -11.46 18.14
C ILE A 439 -21.40 -12.36 16.90
N PRO A 440 -22.36 -12.47 15.96
CA PRO A 440 -22.23 -13.27 14.73
C PRO A 440 -21.17 -12.74 13.74
N ASP A 441 -20.62 -13.65 12.92
CA ASP A 441 -19.50 -13.44 11.99
C ASP A 441 -19.68 -12.31 10.94
N GLU A 442 -20.90 -11.85 10.68
CA GLU A 442 -21.17 -10.84 9.64
C GLU A 442 -20.66 -9.42 9.99
N GLN A 443 -20.76 -8.99 11.26
CA GLN A 443 -20.19 -7.70 11.71
C GLN A 443 -18.65 -7.70 11.74
N LEU A 444 -18.06 -8.91 11.82
CA LEU A 444 -16.62 -9.10 11.85
C LEU A 444 -15.98 -8.75 10.49
N ILE A 445 -16.70 -8.96 9.39
CA ILE A 445 -16.22 -8.72 8.02
C ILE A 445 -16.19 -7.21 7.68
N GLU A 446 -17.17 -6.43 8.13
CA GLU A 446 -17.15 -4.97 7.93
C GLU A 446 -16.01 -4.27 8.66
N THR A 447 -15.61 -4.81 9.82
CA THR A 447 -14.48 -4.26 10.59
C THR A 447 -13.15 -4.51 9.88
N ILE A 448 -12.98 -5.65 9.22
CA ILE A 448 -11.78 -5.96 8.41
C ILE A 448 -11.60 -4.96 7.27
N LYS A 449 -12.70 -4.58 6.60
CA LYS A 449 -12.66 -3.62 5.49
C LYS A 449 -12.35 -2.17 5.92
N LYS A 450 -12.45 -1.86 7.22
CA LYS A 450 -12.15 -0.53 7.75
C LYS A 450 -10.73 -0.40 8.31
N ASP A 451 -10.14 -1.53 8.73
CA ASP A 451 -8.81 -1.57 9.35
C ASP A 451 -7.69 -1.93 8.35
N LEU A 452 -8.03 -2.48 7.17
CA LEU A 452 -7.16 -2.59 5.98
C LEU A 452 -7.33 -1.36 5.10
#